data_AF-A0A6P2FZ51-F1
#
_entry.id   AF-A0A6P2FZ51-F1
#
_cell.length_a   1.000
_cell.length_b   1.000
_cell.length_c   1.000
_cell.angle_alpha   90.00
_cell.angle_beta   90.00
_cell.angle_gamma   90.00
#
_symmetry.space_group_name_H-M   'P 1'
#
loop_
_entity.id
_entity.type
_entity.pdbx_description
1 polymer ?
#
loop_
_entity_poly.entity_id
_entity_poly.type
_entity_poly.pdbx_seq_one_letter_code
_entity_poly.pdbx_strand_id
1 'polypeptide(L)'
;MWIGHQRFIRNAKTRERDRVRAEGGVPSDNQAYSHLITSETGFLSDVPSQILRNGAFRFYTGCSASGGPGRRTQGQERYGRQSVLVTSELFRFLRCPMPGALTGKAG
;
A
#
# COMPACT_ATOMS: atom_id res chain seq x y z
N MET A 1 10.06 7.76 -4.50
CA MET A 1 8.87 7.40 -5.32
C MET A 1 7.95 6.45 -4.54
N TRP A 2 6.68 6.82 -4.29
CA TRP A 2 5.75 6.10 -3.40
C TRP A 2 5.39 4.67 -3.83
N ILE A 3 5.30 4.41 -5.13
CA ILE A 3 4.99 3.08 -5.68
C ILE A 3 6.01 2.03 -5.24
N GLY A 4 7.30 2.39 -5.23
CA GLY A 4 8.37 1.49 -4.80
C GLY A 4 8.27 1.10 -3.32
N HIS A 5 7.78 2.01 -2.47
CA HIS A 5 7.63 1.78 -1.03
C HIS A 5 6.49 0.80 -0.75
N GLN A 6 5.32 0.98 -1.38
CA GLN A 6 4.23 0.01 -1.25
C GLN A 6 4.58 -1.36 -1.82
N ARG A 7 5.33 -1.41 -2.94
CA ARG A 7 5.87 -2.67 -3.47
C ARG A 7 6.79 -3.35 -2.46
N PHE A 8 7.71 -2.61 -1.84
CA PHE A 8 8.61 -3.16 -0.82
C PHE A 8 7.82 -3.77 0.33
N ILE A 9 6.86 -3.02 0.91
CA ILE A 9 6.02 -3.50 2.01
C ILE A 9 5.27 -4.78 1.61
N ARG A 10 4.64 -4.82 0.43
CA ARG A 10 3.94 -6.01 -0.06
C ARG A 10 4.87 -7.21 -0.19
N ASN A 11 6.07 -7.01 -0.74
CA ASN A 11 7.05 -8.09 -0.94
C ASN A 11 7.61 -8.60 0.39
N ALA A 12 7.94 -7.70 1.31
CA ALA A 12 8.39 -8.05 2.66
C ALA A 12 7.32 -8.87 3.40
N LYS A 13 6.06 -8.43 3.37
CA LYS A 13 4.94 -9.17 3.95
C LYS A 13 4.69 -10.53 3.32
N THR A 14 4.84 -10.62 1.99
CA THR A 14 4.74 -11.91 1.29
C THR A 14 5.83 -12.87 1.76
N ARG A 15 7.08 -12.38 1.92
CA ARG A 15 8.20 -13.18 2.43
C ARG A 15 8.00 -13.63 3.87
N GLU A 16 7.50 -12.77 4.76
CA GLU A 16 7.17 -13.14 6.14
C GLU A 16 6.16 -14.29 6.18
N ARG A 17 5.08 -14.18 5.41
CA ARG A 17 4.04 -15.20 5.32
C ARG A 17 4.59 -16.51 4.78
N ASP A 18 5.37 -16.44 3.70
CA ASP A 18 5.92 -17.64 3.05
C ASP A 18 6.98 -18.33 3.94
N ARG A 19 7.74 -17.56 4.74
CA ARG A 19 8.65 -18.11 5.76
C ARG A 19 7.90 -18.89 6.84
N VAL A 20 6.85 -18.31 7.43
CA VAL A 20 6.05 -18.99 8.47
C VAL A 20 5.46 -20.30 7.91
N ARG A 21 5.00 -20.30 6.66
CA ARG A 21 4.51 -21.52 6.00
C ARG A 21 5.59 -22.56 5.78
N ALA A 22 6.79 -22.15 5.38
CA ALA A 22 7.92 -23.06 5.18
C ALA A 22 8.35 -23.72 6.51
N GLU A 23 8.19 -23.01 7.62
CA GLU A 23 8.40 -23.51 8.99
C GLU A 23 7.22 -24.38 9.50
N GLY A 24 6.21 -24.65 8.67
CA GLY A 24 5.03 -25.45 9.03
C GLY A 24 3.97 -24.71 9.84
N GLY A 25 4.13 -23.41 10.04
CA GLY A 25 3.20 -22.57 10.80
C GLY A 25 2.03 -22.03 9.99
N VAL A 26 1.01 -21.54 10.71
CA VAL A 26 -0.10 -20.79 10.13
C VAL A 26 0.21 -19.29 10.24
N PRO A 27 0.36 -18.57 9.11
CA PRO A 27 0.66 -17.14 9.16
C PRO A 27 -0.45 -16.32 9.83
N SER A 28 -0.07 -15.44 10.75
CA SER A 28 -0.95 -14.38 11.22
C SER A 28 -0.93 -13.24 10.19
N ASP A 29 -1.89 -13.24 9.27
CA ASP A 29 -2.06 -12.13 8.32
C ASP A 29 -2.48 -10.87 9.12
N ASN A 30 -1.59 -9.89 9.19
CA ASN A 30 -1.83 -8.62 9.89
C ASN A 30 -1.29 -7.42 9.09
N GLN A 31 -1.67 -6.22 9.53
CA GLN A 31 -1.30 -4.96 8.89
C GLN A 31 -0.05 -4.30 9.53
N ALA A 32 0.55 -4.92 10.54
CA ALA A 32 1.69 -4.33 11.25
C ALA A 32 2.90 -4.24 10.31
N TYR A 33 3.50 -3.06 10.17
CA TYR A 33 4.64 -2.85 9.27
C TYR A 33 5.80 -2.11 9.93
N SER A 34 5.65 -1.67 11.19
CA SER A 34 6.67 -0.86 11.88
C SER A 34 7.99 -1.60 12.06
N HIS A 35 7.95 -2.92 12.28
CA HIS A 35 9.15 -3.75 12.40
C HIS A 35 9.93 -3.90 11.08
N LEU A 36 9.32 -3.53 9.95
CA LEU A 36 10.02 -3.48 8.64
C LEU A 36 10.86 -2.22 8.48
N ILE A 37 10.75 -1.24 9.39
CA ILE A 37 11.54 -0.01 9.38
C ILE A 37 12.76 -0.24 10.29
N THR A 38 13.91 -0.42 9.66
CA THR A 38 15.20 -0.74 10.27
C THR A 38 16.27 0.20 9.73
N SER A 39 17.50 0.10 10.27
CA SER A 39 18.66 0.84 9.74
C SER A 39 18.91 0.55 8.25
N GLU A 40 18.72 -0.69 7.81
CA GLU A 40 18.91 -1.13 6.41
C GLU A 40 17.79 -0.67 5.47
N THR A 41 16.62 -0.33 6.03
CA THR A 41 15.42 0.07 5.28
C THR A 41 15.04 1.52 5.59
N GLY A 42 16.03 2.36 5.92
CA GLY A 42 15.83 3.76 6.30
C GLY A 42 15.04 4.57 5.28
N PHE A 43 15.13 4.21 3.99
CA PHE A 43 14.35 4.83 2.91
C PHE A 43 12.83 4.74 3.12
N LEU A 44 12.33 3.79 3.92
CA LEU A 44 10.90 3.71 4.25
C LEU A 44 10.40 4.94 5.00
N SER A 45 11.28 5.61 5.75
CA SER A 45 10.97 6.84 6.49
C SER A 45 10.88 8.08 5.59
N ASP A 46 11.27 7.99 4.31
CA ASP A 46 11.27 9.11 3.36
C ASP A 46 9.87 9.45 2.81
N VAL A 47 8.86 8.64 3.15
CA VAL A 47 7.48 8.82 2.68
C VAL A 47 6.51 8.96 3.85
N PRO A 48 5.34 9.61 3.65
CA PRO A 48 4.31 9.65 4.68
C PRO A 48 3.93 8.24 5.16
N SER A 49 3.78 8.06 6.46
CA SER A 49 3.46 6.76 7.07
C SER A 49 2.17 6.14 6.52
N GLN A 50 1.22 6.97 6.08
CA GLN A 50 0.00 6.55 5.40
C GLN A 50 0.28 5.75 4.13
N ILE A 51 1.35 6.07 3.37
CA ILE A 51 1.72 5.30 2.18
C ILE A 51 2.11 3.86 2.56
N LEU A 52 2.90 3.70 3.63
CA LEU A 52 3.31 2.40 4.13
C LEU A 52 2.12 1.61 4.69
N ARG A 53 1.31 2.27 5.54
CA ARG A 53 0.10 1.68 6.14
C ARG A 53 -0.86 1.20 5.06
N ASN A 54 -1.11 2.01 4.03
CA ASN A 54 -1.99 1.65 2.92
C ASN A 54 -1.41 0.47 2.11
N GLY A 55 -0.09 0.37 1.98
CA GLY A 55 0.58 -0.78 1.37
C GLY A 55 0.34 -2.08 2.16
N ALA A 56 0.50 -2.04 3.48
CA ALA A 56 0.25 -3.18 4.36
C ALA A 56 -1.23 -3.59 4.35
N PHE A 57 -2.15 -2.62 4.34
CA PHE A 57 -3.59 -2.85 4.21
C PHE A 57 -3.95 -3.60 2.92
N ARG A 58 -3.34 -3.25 1.78
CA ARG A 58 -3.57 -3.95 0.50
C ARG A 58 -3.11 -5.39 0.52
N PHE A 59 -1.99 -5.68 1.21
CA PHE A 59 -1.53 -7.06 1.39
C PHE A 59 -2.56 -7.84 2.20
N TYR A 60 -2.95 -7.31 3.36
CA TYR A 60 -3.92 -7.94 4.27
C TYR A 60 -5.26 -8.21 3.57
N THR A 61 -5.86 -7.20 2.94
CA THR A 61 -7.13 -7.36 2.20
C THR A 61 -7.01 -8.33 1.03
N GLY A 62 -5.87 -8.36 0.33
CA GLY A 62 -5.60 -9.34 -0.72
C GLY A 62 -5.55 -10.78 -0.19
N CYS A 63 -4.97 -10.99 0.98
CA CYS A 63 -4.98 -12.28 1.67
C CYS A 63 -6.38 -12.65 2.16
N SER A 64 -7.11 -11.74 2.82
CA SER A 64 -8.46 -12.02 3.33
C SER A 64 -9.47 -12.28 2.21
N ALA A 65 -9.39 -11.55 1.09
CA ALA A 65 -10.23 -11.76 -0.09
C ALA A 65 -9.88 -13.03 -0.88
N SER A 66 -8.78 -13.72 -0.54
CA SER A 66 -8.33 -14.90 -1.27
C SER A 66 -9.09 -16.18 -0.93
N GLY A 67 -9.97 -16.18 0.07
CA GLY A 67 -11.09 -17.12 0.27
C GLY A 67 -10.80 -18.63 0.26
N GLY A 68 -9.56 -19.06 0.12
CA GLY A 68 -9.20 -20.46 -0.05
C GLY A 68 -7.73 -20.72 -0.38
N PRO A 69 -7.29 -21.98 -0.22
CA PRO A 69 -5.91 -22.41 -0.44
C PRO A 69 -5.59 -22.47 -1.94
N GLY A 70 -5.32 -21.31 -2.56
CA GLY A 70 -4.91 -21.30 -3.98
C GLY A 70 -4.67 -19.93 -4.57
N ARG A 71 -5.40 -18.91 -4.10
CA ARG A 71 -5.32 -17.56 -4.66
C ARG A 71 -4.26 -16.74 -3.93
N ARG A 72 -2.99 -17.14 -4.10
CA ARG A 72 -1.84 -16.55 -3.39
C ARG A 72 -1.62 -15.10 -3.79
N THR A 73 -1.55 -14.20 -2.80
CA THR A 73 -0.89 -12.90 -2.98
C THR A 73 0.56 -13.16 -3.32
N GLN A 74 0.93 -13.00 -4.59
CA GLN A 74 2.31 -13.12 -5.06
C GLN A 74 3.07 -11.82 -4.84
N GLY A 75 4.40 -11.92 -4.78
CA GLY A 75 5.29 -10.77 -4.81
C GLY A 75 5.09 -9.95 -6.09
N GLN A 76 5.36 -8.66 -6.02
CA GLN A 76 5.38 -7.76 -7.16
C GLN A 76 6.79 -7.63 -7.71
N GLU A 77 6.90 -7.79 -9.02
CA GLU A 77 8.15 -7.58 -9.76
C GLU A 77 8.51 -6.11 -9.88
N ARG A 78 9.75 -5.86 -10.35
CA ARG A 78 10.24 -4.50 -10.62
C ARG A 78 9.46 -3.82 -11.75
N TYR A 79 9.14 -4.58 -12.80
CA TYR A 79 8.46 -4.11 -13.99
C TYR A 79 6.99 -4.57 -13.99
N GLY A 80 6.20 -4.02 -14.91
CA GLY A 80 4.78 -4.33 -15.05
C GLY A 80 3.84 -3.37 -14.34
N ARG A 81 2.55 -3.73 -14.28
CA ARG A 81 1.49 -2.86 -13.75
C ARG A 81 1.64 -2.68 -12.24
N GLN A 82 1.88 -1.43 -11.84
CA GLN A 82 2.01 -1.04 -10.45
C GLN A 82 1.05 0.11 -10.15
N SER A 83 0.54 0.12 -8.92
CA SER A 83 -0.31 1.19 -8.42
C SER A 83 0.00 1.43 -6.95
N VAL A 84 -0.30 2.64 -6.48
CA VAL A 84 -0.19 3.04 -5.09
C VAL A 84 -1.61 3.34 -4.57
N LEU A 85 -1.94 2.84 -3.38
CA LEU A 85 -3.17 3.23 -2.69
C LEU A 85 -2.91 4.49 -1.86
N VAL A 86 -3.60 5.56 -2.22
CA VAL A 86 -3.56 6.85 -1.54
C VAL A 86 -4.95 7.13 -1.00
N THR A 87 -5.03 7.56 0.26
CA THR A 87 -6.27 7.97 0.92
C THR A 87 -6.34 9.50 0.98
N SER A 88 -7.53 10.05 1.23
CA SER A 88 -7.77 11.50 1.35
C SER A 88 -6.97 12.16 2.49
N GLU A 89 -6.27 11.39 3.31
CA GLU A 89 -5.29 11.90 4.28
C GLU A 89 -4.09 12.58 3.62
N LEU A 90 -3.76 12.22 2.37
CA LEU A 90 -2.58 12.73 1.66
C LEU A 90 -2.90 13.70 0.53
N PHE A 91 -4.18 13.90 0.23
CA PHE A 91 -4.59 14.82 -0.83
C PHE A 91 -5.99 15.36 -0.56
N ARG A 92 -6.26 16.54 -1.13
CA ARG A 92 -7.59 17.13 -1.16
C ARG A 92 -7.94 17.46 -2.59
N PHE A 93 -9.17 17.14 -3.00
CA PHE A 93 -9.70 17.63 -4.28
C PHE A 93 -10.00 19.11 -4.15
N LEU A 94 -9.33 19.92 -4.96
CA LEU A 94 -9.64 21.34 -5.12
C LEU A 94 -10.53 21.50 -6.35
N ARG A 95 -11.55 22.36 -6.24
CA ARG A 95 -12.29 22.79 -7.42
C ARG A 95 -11.32 23.56 -8.31
N CYS A 96 -11.17 23.12 -9.55
CA CYS A 96 -10.51 23.92 -10.56
C CYS A 96 -11.51 25.02 -10.97
N PRO A 97 -11.23 26.32 -10.70
CA PRO A 97 -12.04 27.36 -11.29
C PRO A 97 -11.86 27.26 -12.80
N MET A 98 -12.93 26.87 -13.50
CA MET A 98 -12.95 26.94 -14.96
C MET A 98 -12.75 28.41 -15.33
N PRO A 99 -11.74 28.77 -16.12
CA PRO A 99 -11.63 30.13 -16.64
C PRO A 99 -12.86 30.37 -17.53
N GLY A 100 -13.84 31.14 -17.02
CA GLY A 100 -15.08 31.45 -17.72
C GLY A 100 -16.39 31.26 -16.96
N ALA A 101 -16.38 30.83 -15.69
CA ALA A 101 -17.59 30.91 -14.85
C ALA A 101 -17.89 32.38 -14.51
N LEU A 102 -18.52 33.07 -15.46
CA LEU A 102 -19.03 34.43 -15.32
C LEU A 102 -19.80 34.55 -14.01
N THR A 103 -19.44 35.59 -13.28
CA THR A 103 -20.18 36.15 -12.15
C THR A 103 -21.67 36.27 -12.52
N GLY A 104 -22.48 35.30 -12.08
CA GLY A 104 -23.91 35.48 -12.00
C GLY A 104 -24.18 36.48 -10.90
N LYS A 105 -24.47 37.73 -11.28
CA LYS A 105 -25.01 38.74 -10.36
C LYS A 105 -26.28 38.17 -9.74
N ALA A 106 -26.33 38.10 -8.41
CA ALA A 106 -27.58 38.01 -7.68
C ALA A 106 -28.28 39.37 -7.82
N GLY A 107 -29.42 39.38 -8.50
CA GLY A 107 -30.43 40.44 -8.40
C GLY A 107 -31.38 40.15 -7.26
#